data_AF-S3BUF8-F1
#
_entry.id   AF-S3BUF8-F1
#
_cell.length_a   1.000
_cell.length_b   1.000
_cell.length_c   1.000
_cell.angle_alpha   90.00
_cell.angle_beta   90.00
_cell.angle_gamma   90.00
#
_symmetry.space_group_name_H-M   'P 1'
#
loop_
_entity.id
_entity.type
_entity.pdbx_description
1 polymer ?
#
loop_
_entity_poly.entity_id
_entity_poly.type
_entity_poly.pdbx_seq_one_letter_code
_entity_poly.pdbx_strand_id
1 'polypeptide(L)'
;MKGIYYKLPIDFGGLMKKQDLAKIALEDSISQSIFTLMTTVFGECKFDETYGCEIWDTDFDLLKSDNELKTFVAKSLKDSISQHEKRITVQDIDVITTEQNLGSLDKKRIKKKVLVSVKAVILETNRPYVYKNSFFVSPLSY
;
A
#
# COMPACT_ATOMS: atom_id res chain seq x y z
N MET A 1 7.41 17.85 -10.66
CA MET A 1 7.28 17.63 -12.12
C MET A 1 5.81 17.82 -12.45
N LYS A 2 5.46 18.86 -13.21
CA LYS A 2 4.07 19.12 -13.58
C LYS A 2 3.59 18.07 -14.59
N GLY A 3 3.11 16.93 -14.09
CA GLY A 3 2.65 15.79 -14.89
C GLY A 3 1.12 15.72 -14.98
N ILE A 4 0.63 15.07 -16.04
CA ILE A 4 -0.76 14.61 -16.12
C ILE A 4 -0.81 13.21 -15.51
N TYR A 5 -1.68 13.01 -14.52
CA TYR A 5 -1.84 11.73 -13.84
C TYR A 5 -3.18 11.12 -14.17
N TYR A 6 -3.21 9.81 -14.40
CA TYR A 6 -4.42 9.07 -14.73
C TYR A 6 -4.87 8.16 -13.60
N LYS A 7 -6.17 7.94 -13.50
CA LYS A 7 -6.77 7.01 -12.54
C LYS A 7 -6.53 5.55 -12.97
N LEU A 8 -6.16 4.72 -11.99
CA LEU A 8 -6.14 3.26 -12.08
C LEU A 8 -7.33 2.66 -11.29
N PRO A 9 -7.85 1.49 -11.72
CA PRO A 9 -7.55 0.85 -13.01
C PRO A 9 -8.06 1.69 -14.19
N ILE A 10 -7.42 1.52 -15.36
CA ILE A 10 -7.80 2.23 -16.58
C ILE A 10 -9.20 1.79 -17.02
N ASP A 11 -10.09 2.75 -17.28
CA ASP A 11 -11.39 2.48 -17.90
C ASP A 11 -11.22 2.26 -19.41
N PHE A 12 -10.88 1.02 -19.78
CA PHE A 12 -10.79 0.63 -21.18
C PHE A 12 -12.13 0.71 -21.92
N GLY A 13 -13.26 0.56 -21.22
CA GLY A 13 -14.59 0.64 -21.83
C GLY A 13 -14.92 2.05 -22.33
N GLY A 14 -14.62 3.06 -21.52
CA GLY A 14 -14.69 4.47 -21.93
C GLY A 14 -13.66 4.81 -23.01
N LEU A 15 -12.42 4.33 -22.86
CA LEU A 15 -11.34 4.57 -23.81
C LEU A 15 -11.68 4.06 -25.23
N MET A 16 -12.24 2.85 -25.35
CA MET A 16 -12.68 2.29 -26.64
C MET A 16 -13.80 3.10 -27.29
N LYS A 17 -14.57 3.85 -26.50
CA LYS A 17 -15.61 4.80 -26.96
C LYS A 17 -15.04 6.20 -27.24
N LYS A 18 -13.71 6.36 -27.32
CA LYS A 18 -13.01 7.64 -27.50
C LYS A 18 -13.30 8.66 -26.39
N GLN A 19 -13.62 8.19 -25.19
CA GLN A 19 -13.72 9.06 -24.02
C GLN A 19 -12.33 9.33 -23.47
N ASP A 20 -12.12 10.55 -22.97
CA ASP A 20 -10.87 10.92 -22.32
C ASP A 20 -10.67 10.12 -21.02
N LEU A 21 -9.42 9.73 -20.75
CA LEU A 21 -9.07 9.08 -19.49
C LEU A 21 -9.22 10.06 -18.32
N ALA A 22 -9.76 9.55 -17.22
CA ALA A 22 -9.92 10.31 -15.99
C ALA A 22 -8.57 10.78 -15.46
N LYS A 23 -8.39 12.10 -15.37
CA LYS A 23 -7.22 12.74 -14.78
C LYS A 23 -7.43 12.89 -13.27
N ILE A 24 -6.37 12.70 -12.49
CA ILE A 24 -6.39 12.80 -11.03
C ILE A 24 -5.35 13.79 -10.52
N ALA A 25 -5.52 14.23 -9.27
CA ALA A 25 -4.54 15.09 -8.64
C ALA A 25 -3.22 14.34 -8.37
N LEU A 26 -2.14 15.10 -8.18
CA LEU A 26 -0.83 14.56 -7.81
C LEU A 26 -0.91 13.68 -6.54
N GLU A 27 -1.61 14.16 -5.52
CA GLU A 27 -1.78 13.47 -4.23
C GLU A 27 -2.52 12.12 -4.40
N ASP A 28 -3.55 12.08 -5.24
CA ASP A 28 -4.28 10.85 -5.58
C ASP A 28 -3.40 9.86 -6.35
N SER A 29 -2.57 10.39 -7.25
CA SER A 29 -1.61 9.58 -8.03
C SER A 29 -0.52 8.97 -7.17
N ILE A 30 -0.01 9.73 -6.20
CA ILE A 30 0.93 9.21 -5.18
C ILE A 30 0.23 8.15 -4.33
N SER A 31 -1.01 8.40 -3.90
CA SER A 31 -1.79 7.44 -3.11
C SER A 31 -1.98 6.11 -3.84
N GLN A 32 -2.32 6.15 -5.13
CA GLN A 32 -2.45 4.94 -5.96
C GLN A 32 -1.11 4.23 -6.19
N SER A 33 -0.03 4.97 -6.37
CA SER A 33 1.31 4.40 -6.53
C SER A 33 1.75 3.65 -5.28
N ILE A 34 1.62 4.28 -4.11
CA ILE A 34 1.92 3.65 -2.81
C ILE A 34 1.02 2.43 -2.59
N PHE A 35 -0.28 2.55 -2.90
CA PHE A 35 -1.20 1.42 -2.78
C PHE A 35 -0.77 0.23 -3.64
N THR A 36 -0.51 0.47 -4.92
CA THR A 36 -0.10 -0.56 -5.87
C THR A 36 1.17 -1.25 -5.39
N LEU A 37 2.17 -0.47 -4.98
CA LEU A 37 3.44 -0.97 -4.45
C LEU A 37 3.25 -1.82 -3.19
N MET A 38 2.41 -1.35 -2.25
CA MET A 38 2.07 -2.07 -1.02
C MET A 38 1.32 -3.38 -1.27
N THR A 39 0.53 -3.48 -2.34
CA THR A 39 -0.24 -4.69 -2.66
C THR A 39 0.45 -5.63 -3.65
N THR A 40 1.66 -5.30 -4.08
CA THR A 40 2.44 -6.12 -5.03
C THR A 40 3.51 -6.89 -4.28
N VAL A 41 3.67 -8.18 -4.60
CA VAL A 41 4.73 -9.02 -4.03
C VAL A 41 6.00 -8.87 -4.86
N PHE A 42 7.18 -8.96 -4.24
CA PHE A 42 8.43 -8.99 -5.01
C PHE A 42 8.43 -10.11 -6.06
N GLY A 43 9.00 -9.83 -7.23
CA GLY A 43 8.99 -10.73 -8.38
C GLY A 43 7.69 -10.77 -9.19
N GLU A 44 6.60 -10.17 -8.72
CA GLU A 44 5.32 -10.13 -9.45
C GLU A 44 5.41 -9.23 -10.71
N CYS A 45 6.13 -8.12 -10.59
CA CYS A 45 6.42 -7.24 -11.73
C CYS A 45 7.58 -7.80 -12.55
N LYS A 46 7.27 -8.45 -13.69
CA LYS A 46 8.29 -9.04 -14.58
C LYS A 46 9.33 -8.06 -15.13
N PHE A 47 9.02 -6.76 -15.16
CA PHE A 47 9.94 -5.73 -15.63
C PHE A 47 10.91 -5.26 -14.55
N ASP A 48 10.55 -5.43 -13.28
CA ASP A 48 11.34 -5.04 -12.13
C ASP A 48 10.96 -5.94 -10.95
N GLU A 49 11.76 -6.98 -10.72
CA GLU A 49 11.52 -7.94 -9.64
C GLU A 49 11.60 -7.30 -8.24
N THR A 50 12.18 -6.10 -8.13
CA THR A 50 12.27 -5.35 -6.87
C THR A 50 11.04 -4.47 -6.60
N TYR A 51 10.10 -4.38 -7.54
CA TYR A 51 8.87 -3.63 -7.37
C TYR A 51 7.85 -4.43 -6.56
N GLY A 52 7.51 -3.93 -5.37
CA GLY A 52 6.57 -4.57 -4.45
C GLY A 52 6.98 -4.36 -3.00
N CYS A 53 6.47 -5.16 -2.08
CA CYS A 53 6.94 -5.19 -0.70
C CYS A 53 6.96 -6.61 -0.12
N GLU A 54 7.84 -6.81 0.87
CA GLU A 54 8.10 -8.09 1.53
C GLU A 54 6.99 -8.50 2.52
N ILE A 55 5.95 -7.66 2.67
CA ILE A 55 4.85 -7.90 3.62
C ILE A 55 4.24 -9.28 3.37
N TRP A 56 3.98 -9.60 2.09
CA TRP A 56 3.26 -10.78 1.66
C TRP A 56 4.09 -12.07 1.69
N ASP A 57 5.41 -11.97 1.67
CA ASP A 57 6.29 -13.14 1.82
C ASP A 57 6.23 -13.70 3.25
N THR A 58 5.96 -12.82 4.22
CA THR A 58 5.90 -13.16 5.65
C THR A 58 4.50 -13.35 6.20
N ASP A 59 3.46 -13.29 5.37
CA ASP A 59 2.07 -13.58 5.78
C ASP A 59 1.91 -15.01 6.35
N PHE A 60 2.92 -15.87 6.13
CA PHE A 60 3.01 -17.23 6.66
C PHE A 60 3.72 -17.35 8.02
N ASP A 61 4.44 -16.32 8.49
CA ASP A 61 5.12 -16.32 9.78
C ASP A 61 4.22 -15.78 10.90
N LEU A 62 3.24 -16.60 11.27
CA LEU A 62 2.33 -16.39 12.41
C LEU A 62 3.02 -16.25 13.78
N LEU A 63 4.36 -16.36 13.83
CA LEU A 63 5.17 -16.37 15.03
C LEU A 63 5.77 -15.01 15.41
N LYS A 64 5.66 -13.99 14.54
CA LYS A 64 6.17 -12.65 14.87
C LYS A 64 5.27 -11.96 15.90
N SER A 65 5.88 -11.41 16.94
CA SER A 65 5.19 -10.51 17.86
C SER A 65 4.67 -9.27 17.11
N ASP A 66 3.65 -8.61 17.66
CA ASP A 66 3.10 -7.39 17.05
C ASP A 66 4.17 -6.31 16.81
N ASN A 67 5.15 -6.19 17.71
CA ASN A 67 6.23 -5.23 17.56
C ASN A 67 7.18 -5.59 16.41
N GLU A 68 7.55 -6.86 16.28
CA GLU A 68 8.39 -7.33 15.15
C GLU A 68 7.67 -7.14 13.82
N LEU A 69 6.38 -7.46 13.75
CA LEU A 69 5.56 -7.25 12.54
C LEU A 69 5.53 -5.76 12.17
N LYS A 70 5.30 -4.87 13.14
CA LYS A 70 5.29 -3.42 12.90
C LYS A 70 6.63 -2.93 12.35
N THR A 71 7.74 -3.29 13.00
CA THR A 71 9.08 -2.89 12.56
C THR A 71 9.40 -3.43 11.17
N PHE A 72 9.05 -4.68 10.91
CA PHE A 72 9.25 -5.32 9.61
C PHE A 72 8.45 -4.62 8.50
N VAL A 73 7.14 -4.46 8.67
CA VAL A 73 6.26 -3.79 7.70
C VAL A 73 6.71 -2.36 7.44
N ALA A 74 7.02 -1.61 8.51
CA ALA A 74 7.47 -0.22 8.39
C ALA A 74 8.78 -0.13 7.60
N LYS A 75 9.74 -1.02 7.87
CA LYS A 75 11.02 -1.07 7.15
C LYS A 75 10.82 -1.43 5.67
N SER A 76 10.11 -2.52 5.40
CA SER A 76 9.88 -2.99 4.02
C SER A 76 9.19 -1.94 3.15
N LEU A 77 8.15 -1.28 3.69
CA LEU A 77 7.47 -0.20 2.98
C LEU A 77 8.36 1.03 2.81
N LYS A 78 9.15 1.39 3.82
CA LYS A 78 10.04 2.55 3.71
C LYS A 78 11.07 2.34 2.60
N ASP A 79 11.68 1.16 2.54
CA ASP A 79 12.68 0.81 1.55
C ASP A 79 12.07 0.80 0.14
N SER A 80 10.93 0.13 -0.01
CA SER A 80 10.22 0.05 -1.28
C SER A 80 9.73 1.41 -1.80
N ILE A 81 9.06 2.21 -0.96
CA ILE A 81 8.57 3.55 -1.35
C ILE A 81 9.74 4.46 -1.71
N SER A 82 10.84 4.43 -0.94
CA SER A 82 12.04 5.23 -1.24
C SER A 82 12.68 4.83 -2.58
N GLN A 83 12.61 3.55 -2.93
CA GLN A 83 13.14 3.04 -4.19
C GLN A 83 12.26 3.36 -5.39
N HIS A 84 10.93 3.27 -5.27
CA HIS A 84 10.02 3.28 -6.41
C HIS A 84 9.16 4.54 -6.55
N GLU A 85 8.94 5.29 -5.47
CA GLU A 85 8.14 6.53 -5.48
C GLU A 85 9.00 7.78 -5.28
N LYS A 86 9.53 8.32 -6.38
CA LYS A 86 10.46 9.45 -6.36
C LYS A 86 9.80 10.82 -6.13
N ARG A 87 8.47 10.91 -6.11
CA ARG A 87 7.77 12.21 -5.96
C ARG A 87 7.67 12.67 -4.51
N ILE A 88 7.96 11.78 -3.56
CA ILE A 88 7.89 12.07 -2.13
C ILE A 88 9.18 11.69 -1.41
N THR A 89 9.41 12.34 -0.27
CA THR A 89 10.39 11.90 0.72
C THR A 89 9.66 11.35 1.94
N VAL A 90 9.82 10.06 2.22
CA VAL A 90 9.21 9.42 3.40
C VAL A 90 9.91 9.92 4.66
N GLN A 91 9.12 10.48 5.58
CA GLN A 91 9.60 10.93 6.88
C GLN A 91 9.46 9.83 7.93
N ASP A 92 8.30 9.20 7.96
CA ASP A 92 7.94 8.22 8.99
C ASP A 92 6.85 7.28 8.47
N ILE A 93 6.84 6.04 8.95
CA ILE A 93 5.80 5.06 8.67
C ILE A 93 5.35 4.46 9.99
N ASP A 94 4.10 4.74 10.35
CA ASP A 94 3.47 4.19 11.53
C ASP A 94 2.62 2.97 11.15
N VAL A 95 2.77 1.90 11.94
CA VAL A 95 2.07 0.63 11.72
C VAL A 95 1.36 0.25 13.01
N ILE A 96 0.05 0.07 12.93
CA ILE A 96 -0.80 -0.31 14.05
C ILE A 96 -1.46 -1.63 13.70
N THR A 97 -1.45 -2.56 14.64
CA THR A 97 -2.14 -3.83 14.51
C THR A 97 -3.34 -3.87 15.43
N THR A 98 -4.48 -4.31 14.90
CA THR A 98 -5.75 -4.44 15.61
C THR A 98 -6.38 -5.77 15.27
N GLU A 99 -7.27 -6.28 16.11
CA GLU A 99 -8.10 -7.45 15.78
C GLU A 99 -9.51 -6.99 15.41
N GLN A 100 -10.05 -7.53 14.33
CA GLN A 100 -11.42 -7.26 13.90
C GLN A 100 -12.19 -8.57 13.79
N ASN A 101 -13.30 -8.67 14.52
CA ASN A 101 -14.24 -9.78 14.36
C ASN A 101 -15.11 -9.53 13.13
N LEU A 102 -14.91 -10.34 12.08
CA LEU A 102 -15.70 -10.32 10.84
C LEU A 102 -16.79 -11.40 10.84
N GLY A 103 -17.01 -12.04 11.98
CA GLY A 103 -18.00 -13.10 12.17
C GLY A 103 -19.39 -12.59 12.52
N SER A 104 -20.39 -13.45 12.38
CA SER A 104 -21.71 -13.26 13.00
C SER A 104 -21.68 -13.65 14.48
N LEU A 105 -22.72 -13.31 15.24
CA LEU A 105 -22.84 -13.61 16.68
C LEU A 105 -22.48 -15.08 17.04
N ASP A 106 -22.85 -16.04 16.17
CA ASP A 106 -22.63 -17.47 16.41
C ASP A 106 -21.32 -18.04 15.85
N LYS A 107 -20.58 -17.29 15.01
CA LYS A 107 -19.34 -17.75 14.37
C LYS A 107 -18.29 -16.65 14.42
N LYS A 108 -17.43 -16.66 15.44
CA LYS A 108 -16.31 -15.69 15.54
C LYS A 108 -15.29 -15.95 14.42
N ARG A 109 -15.02 -14.93 13.62
CA ARG A 109 -13.94 -14.93 12.62
C ARG A 109 -13.06 -13.74 12.88
N ILE A 110 -12.13 -13.90 13.81
CA ILE A 110 -11.18 -12.85 14.19
C ILE A 110 -10.10 -12.77 13.11
N LYS A 111 -9.91 -11.59 12.53
CA LYS A 111 -8.81 -11.29 11.61
C LYS A 111 -7.93 -10.22 12.21
N LYS A 112 -6.62 -10.36 12.01
CA LYS A 112 -5.64 -9.35 12.37
C LYS A 112 -5.61 -8.30 11.25
N LYS A 113 -5.86 -7.04 11.59
CA LYS A 113 -5.89 -5.90 10.68
C LYS A 113 -4.67 -5.03 10.95
N VAL A 114 -3.88 -4.80 9.91
CA VAL A 114 -2.72 -3.90 9.93
C VAL A 114 -3.14 -2.58 9.30
N LEU A 115 -2.98 -1.50 10.05
CA LEU A 115 -3.19 -0.12 9.64
C LEU A 115 -1.82 0.50 9.39
N VAL A 116 -1.64 1.10 8.22
CA VAL A 116 -0.40 1.76 7.81
C VAL A 116 -0.68 3.24 7.61
N SER A 117 0.18 4.09 8.16
CA SER A 117 0.17 5.53 7.94
C SER A 117 1.56 6.00 7.50
N VAL A 118 1.69 6.36 6.22
CA VAL A 118 2.93 6.90 5.65
C VAL A 118 2.88 8.42 5.73
N LYS A 119 3.82 9.02 6.48
CA LYS A 119 4.03 10.47 6.54
C LYS A 119 5.18 10.84 5.62
N ALA A 120 4.94 11.72 4.67
CA ALA A 120 5.92 12.13 3.68
C ALA A 120 5.82 13.62 3.36
N VAL A 121 6.80 14.13 2.61
CA VAL A 121 6.75 15.47 2.00
C VAL A 121 6.75 15.30 0.48
N ILE A 122 5.82 15.94 -0.20
CA ILE A 122 5.78 15.95 -1.66
C ILE A 122 6.86 16.91 -2.17
N LEU A 123 7.78 16.42 -2.98
CA LEU A 123 8.94 17.20 -3.42
C LEU A 123 8.56 18.43 -4.26
N GLU A 124 7.53 18.30 -5.10
CA GLU A 124 7.11 19.38 -6.00
C GLU A 124 6.47 20.56 -5.27
N THR A 125 5.66 20.31 -4.24
CA THR A 125 4.90 21.35 -3.53
C THR A 125 5.54 21.72 -2.20
N ASN A 126 6.50 20.92 -1.73
CA ASN A 126 7.11 20.99 -0.40
C ASN A 126 6.05 20.99 0.73
N ARG A 127 4.94 20.26 0.53
CA ARG A 127 3.85 20.15 1.50
C ARG A 127 3.88 18.79 2.19
N PRO A 128 3.48 18.73 3.48
CA PRO A 128 3.29 17.46 4.17
C PRO A 128 2.14 16.69 3.52
N TYR A 129 2.33 15.38 3.41
CA TYR A 129 1.37 14.44 2.84
C TYR A 129 1.27 13.22 3.75
N VAL A 130 0.05 12.74 3.94
CA VAL A 130 -0.23 11.57 4.77
C VAL A 130 -1.09 10.60 3.98
N TYR A 131 -0.54 9.41 3.75
CA TYR A 131 -1.27 8.29 3.18
C TYR A 131 -1.66 7.32 4.29
N LYS A 132 -2.91 6.85 4.28
CA LYS A 132 -3.41 5.86 5.23
C LYS A 132 -4.11 4.74 4.50
N ASN A 133 -3.79 3.50 4.85
CA ASN A 133 -4.50 2.34 4.36
C ASN A 133 -4.46 1.20 5.38
N SER A 134 -5.21 0.14 5.12
CA SER A 134 -5.21 -1.05 5.95
C SER A 134 -5.36 -2.31 5.12
N PHE A 135 -4.75 -3.39 5.59
CA PHE A 135 -4.94 -4.73 5.04
C PHE A 135 -5.16 -5.72 6.18
N PHE A 136 -5.75 -6.86 5.83
CA PHE A 136 -5.93 -7.96 6.78
C PHE A 136 -4.84 -9.00 6.54
N VAL A 137 -4.17 -9.38 7.61
CA VAL A 137 -3.28 -10.55 7.63
C VAL A 137 -4.08 -11.68 8.28
N SER A 138 -4.02 -12.88 7.73
CA SER A 138 -4.74 -14.03 8.29
C SER A 138 -3.88 -15.28 8.18
N PRO A 139 -3.85 -16.15 9.20
CA PRO A 139 -3.56 -17.54 8.93
C PRO A 139 -4.60 -18.06 7.93
N LEU A 140 -4.15 -18.86 6.96
CA LEU A 140 -5.03 -19.83 6.30
C LEU A 140 -5.53 -20.79 7.39
N SER A 141 -6.65 -20.48 8.03
CA SER A 141 -7.40 -21.48 8.78
C SER A 141 -8.08 -22.38 7.74
N TYR A 142 -7.51 -23.58 7.54
CA TYR A 142 -8.17 -24.68 6.82
C TYR A 142 -9.36 -25.19 7.63
#